data_AF-A0A0D2BG73-F1
#
_entry.id   AF-A0A0D2BG73-F1
#
_cell.length_a   1.000
_cell.length_b   1.000
_cell.length_c   1.000
_cell.angle_alpha   90.00
_cell.angle_beta   90.00
_cell.angle_gamma   90.00
#
_symmetry.space_group_name_H-M   'P 1'
#
loop_
_entity.id
_entity.type
_entity.pdbx_description
1 polymer ?
#
loop_
_entity_poly.entity_id
_entity_poly.type
_entity_poly.pdbx_seq_one_letter_code
_entity_poly.pdbx_strand_id
1 'polypeptide(L)'
;MLGVVIAQVMRLQHSLTPNPVLGYFAVSIPLSSACHASAIVVSVLGAIRFFQYQKEMARGYAVSGGWEIKTVGTLAAMVLLSMFCLAVAITIEKS
;
A
#
# COMPACT_ATOMS: atom_id res chain seq x y z
N MET A 1 -2.34 -3.05 9.12
CA MET A 1 -3.57 -3.88 9.07
C MET A 1 -3.94 -4.30 7.65
N LEU A 2 -4.03 -3.37 6.68
CA LEU A 2 -4.43 -3.67 5.31
C LEU A 2 -3.61 -4.79 4.62
N GLY A 3 -2.28 -4.73 4.66
CA GLY A 3 -1.41 -5.72 4.00
C GLY A 3 -1.56 -7.15 4.55
N VAL A 4 -1.91 -7.29 5.83
CA VAL A 4 -2.20 -8.59 6.46
C VAL A 4 -3.56 -9.10 5.99
N VAL A 5 -4.59 -8.26 5.97
CA VAL A 5 -5.93 -8.64 5.49
C VAL A 5 -5.89 -9.09 4.02
N ILE A 6 -5.16 -8.38 3.16
CA ILE A 6 -4.97 -8.77 1.75
C ILE A 6 -4.32 -10.17 1.67
N ALA A 7 -3.24 -10.41 2.43
CA ALA A 7 -2.58 -11.70 2.43
C ALA A 7 -3.45 -12.83 3.01
N GLN A 8 -4.37 -12.53 3.93
CA GLN A 8 -5.29 -13.50 4.51
C GLN A 8 -6.45 -13.82 3.54
N VAL A 9 -7.07 -12.82 2.95
CA VAL A 9 -8.17 -12.99 1.98
C VAL A 9 -7.68 -13.72 0.73
N MET A 10 -6.51 -13.35 0.19
CA MET A 10 -5.95 -14.01 -1.00
C MET A 10 -5.52 -15.46 -0.73
N ARG A 11 -5.07 -15.76 0.50
CA ARG A 11 -4.82 -17.14 0.94
C ARG A 11 -6.10 -17.94 1.09
N LEU A 12 -7.19 -17.32 1.52
CA LEU A 12 -8.50 -17.95 1.64
C LEU A 12 -9.14 -18.25 0.28
N GLN A 13 -8.81 -17.49 -0.78
CA GLN A 13 -9.27 -17.73 -2.15
C GLN A 13 -8.53 -18.89 -2.89
N HIS A 14 -7.91 -19.81 -2.16
CA HIS A 14 -7.19 -20.95 -2.75
C HIS A 14 -8.15 -21.89 -3.50
N SER A 15 -8.01 -21.98 -4.83
CA SER A 15 -8.74 -22.94 -5.68
C SER A 15 -8.06 -24.31 -5.66
N LEU A 16 -8.84 -25.38 -5.81
CA LEU A 16 -8.41 -26.80 -5.75
C LEU A 16 -7.35 -27.20 -6.80
N THR A 17 -7.11 -26.37 -7.82
CA THR A 17 -6.13 -26.58 -8.89
C THR A 17 -5.19 -25.36 -8.98
N PRO A 18 -4.05 -25.35 -8.25
CA PRO A 18 -3.15 -24.21 -8.23
C PRO A 18 -2.31 -24.14 -9.51
N ASN A 19 -2.47 -23.06 -10.28
CA ASN A 19 -1.50 -22.70 -11.32
C ASN A 19 -0.27 -22.08 -10.62
N PRO A 20 0.93 -22.68 -10.72
CA PRO A 20 2.10 -22.30 -9.92
C PRO A 20 2.71 -20.93 -10.27
N VAL A 21 2.33 -20.32 -11.40
CA VAL A 21 2.96 -19.08 -11.88
C VAL A 21 2.10 -17.83 -11.62
N LEU A 22 0.77 -17.92 -11.75
CA LEU A 22 -0.17 -16.78 -11.63
C LEU A 22 -1.34 -17.05 -10.67
N GLY A 23 -1.10 -17.84 -9.62
CA GLY A 23 -2.08 -18.03 -8.55
C GLY A 23 -2.15 -16.83 -7.58
N TYR A 24 -3.36 -16.51 -7.09
CA TYR A 24 -3.60 -15.51 -6.03
C TYR A 24 -2.64 -15.65 -4.83
N PHE A 25 -2.19 -16.88 -4.54
CA PHE A 25 -1.22 -17.17 -3.48
C PHE A 25 0.17 -16.58 -3.75
N ALA A 26 0.74 -16.80 -4.95
CA ALA A 26 2.10 -16.35 -5.29
C ALA A 26 2.17 -14.81 -5.39
N VAL A 27 1.12 -14.19 -5.91
CA VAL A 27 1.01 -12.73 -6.08
C VAL A 27 0.79 -12.01 -4.74
N SER A 28 0.14 -12.66 -3.76
CA SER A 28 -0.16 -12.05 -2.46
C SER A 28 1.09 -11.73 -1.61
N ILE A 29 2.17 -12.48 -1.79
CA ILE A 29 3.42 -12.33 -1.02
C ILE A 29 4.16 -11.02 -1.36
N PRO A 30 4.54 -10.74 -2.62
CA PRO A 30 5.20 -9.48 -2.97
C PRO A 30 4.30 -8.26 -2.71
N LEU A 31 2.99 -8.42 -2.88
CA LEU A 31 2.01 -7.35 -2.68
C LEU A 31 1.86 -6.97 -1.20
N SER A 32 1.83 -7.97 -0.30
CA SER A 32 1.83 -7.72 1.14
C SER A 32 3.13 -7.04 1.60
N SER A 33 4.28 -7.49 1.08
CA SER A 33 5.58 -6.85 1.34
C SER A 33 5.60 -5.39 0.89
N ALA A 34 5.13 -5.09 -0.34
CA ALA A 34 5.02 -3.73 -0.85
C ALA A 34 4.09 -2.84 0.00
N CYS A 35 3.00 -3.41 0.53
CA CYS A 35 2.11 -2.70 1.45
C CYS A 35 2.78 -2.37 2.79
N HIS A 36 3.59 -3.28 3.34
CA HIS A 36 4.37 -3.02 4.55
C HIS A 36 5.48 -1.99 4.32
N ALA A 37 6.20 -2.08 3.20
CA ALA A 37 7.23 -1.11 2.84
C ALA A 37 6.64 0.30 2.66
N SER A 38 5.51 0.43 1.96
CA SER A 38 4.83 1.72 1.81
C SER A 38 4.32 2.27 3.14
N ALA A 39 3.83 1.41 4.05
CA ALA A 39 3.44 1.84 5.40
C ALA A 39 4.63 2.43 6.19
N ILE A 40 5.80 1.81 6.13
CA ILE A 40 7.03 2.33 6.79
C ILE A 40 7.38 3.71 6.23
N VAL A 41 7.38 3.87 4.90
CA VAL A 41 7.67 5.16 4.25
C VAL A 41 6.69 6.24 4.69
N VAL A 42 5.38 5.94 4.70
CA VAL A 42 4.36 6.89 5.14
C VAL A 42 4.53 7.25 6.62
N SER A 43 4.85 6.29 7.49
CA SER A 43 5.11 6.55 8.90
C SER A 43 6.31 7.46 9.13
N VAL A 44 7.42 7.25 8.41
CA VAL A 44 8.61 8.12 8.50
C VAL A 44 8.30 9.53 8.03
N LEU A 45 7.63 9.69 6.87
CA LEU A 45 7.22 10.99 6.36
C LEU A 45 6.25 11.71 7.33
N GLY A 46 5.32 10.96 7.93
CA GLY A 46 4.41 11.47 8.95
C GLY A 46 5.15 11.98 10.20
N ALA A 47 6.17 11.25 10.66
CA ALA A 47 7.00 11.66 11.80
C ALA A 47 7.78 12.95 11.50
N ILE A 48 8.44 13.04 10.33
CA ILE A 48 9.17 14.24 9.90
C ILE A 48 8.23 15.44 9.86
N ARG A 49 7.05 15.28 9.26
CA ARG A 49 6.03 16.34 9.17
C ARG A 49 5.52 16.75 10.54
N PHE A 50 5.31 15.79 11.45
CA PHE A 50 4.88 16.08 12.81
C PHE A 50 5.90 16.97 13.53
N PHE A 51 7.20 16.68 13.43
CA PHE A 51 8.23 17.53 14.03
C PHE A 51 8.26 18.95 13.46
N GLN A 52 8.09 19.09 12.14
CA GLN A 52 8.01 20.40 11.49
C GLN A 52 6.79 21.19 11.95
N TYR A 53 5.63 20.53 12.05
CA TYR A 53 4.40 21.12 12.53
C TYR A 53 4.47 21.55 13.99
N GLN A 54 5.05 20.72 14.86
CA GLN A 54 5.26 21.08 16.26
C GLN A 54 6.18 22.31 16.39
N LYS A 55 7.26 22.37 15.59
CA LYS A 55 8.18 23.51 15.58
C LYS A 55 7.49 24.82 15.18
N GLU A 56 6.67 24.79 14.13
CA GLU A 56 6.01 26.00 13.63
C GLU A 56 4.79 26.40 14.48
N MET A 57 4.06 25.42 15.06
CA MET A 57 3.03 25.69 16.07
C MET A 57 3.61 26.36 17.32
N ALA A 58 4.80 25.94 17.78
CA ALA A 58 5.48 26.59 18.89
C ALA A 58 5.85 28.06 18.59
N ARG A 59 5.93 28.43 17.31
CA ARG A 59 6.17 29.81 16.84
C ARG A 59 4.88 30.56 16.53
N GLY A 60 3.72 29.95 16.73
CA GLY A 60 2.40 30.56 16.47
C GLY A 60 1.94 30.49 15.01
N TYR A 61 2.61 29.72 14.15
CA TYR A 61 2.26 29.58 12.74
C TYR A 61 1.56 28.25 12.46
N ALA A 62 0.55 28.28 11.59
CA ALA A 62 -0.09 27.09 11.05
C ALA A 62 0.46 26.80 9.64
N VAL A 63 1.20 25.70 9.49
CA VAL A 63 1.74 25.29 8.18
C VAL A 63 0.72 24.41 7.46
N SER A 64 0.23 24.88 6.32
CA SER A 64 -0.63 24.12 5.42
C SER A 64 0.12 23.76 4.13
N GLY A 65 -0.15 22.57 3.58
CA GLY A 65 0.51 22.07 2.38
C GLY A 65 1.83 21.34 2.64
N GLY A 66 2.54 20.99 1.57
CA GLY A 66 3.78 20.25 1.63
C GLY A 66 3.85 19.15 0.57
N TRP A 67 5.05 18.91 0.08
CA TRP A 67 5.31 17.87 -0.92
C TRP A 67 5.08 16.47 -0.33
N GLU A 68 5.14 16.31 1.00
CA GLU A 68 4.92 15.04 1.70
C GLU A 68 3.52 14.49 1.43
N ILE A 69 2.50 15.36 1.38
CA ILE A 69 1.11 14.95 1.07
C ILE A 69 1.03 14.41 -0.35
N LYS A 70 1.70 15.05 -1.32
CA LYS A 70 1.75 14.58 -2.70
C LYS A 70 2.42 13.20 -2.77
N THR A 71 3.54 13.02 -2.08
CA THR A 71 4.28 11.75 -2.03
C THR A 71 3.42 10.62 -1.46
N VAL A 72 2.73 10.85 -0.34
CA VAL A 72 1.83 9.86 0.27
C VAL A 72 0.65 9.54 -0.66
N GLY A 73 0.05 10.56 -1.28
CA GLY A 73 -1.04 10.38 -2.24
C GLY A 73 -0.63 9.57 -3.47
N THR A 74 0.52 9.90 -4.07
CA THR A 74 1.07 9.16 -5.21
C THR A 74 1.39 7.71 -4.84
N LEU A 75 2.01 7.48 -3.68
CA LEU A 75 2.33 6.13 -3.20
C LEU A 75 1.07 5.30 -2.98
N ALA A 76 0.04 5.88 -2.37
CA ALA A 76 -1.26 5.21 -2.18
C ALA A 76 -1.92 4.88 -3.53
N ALA A 77 -1.91 5.81 -4.48
CA ALA A 77 -2.45 5.58 -5.83
C ALA A 77 -1.72 4.44 -6.56
N MET A 78 -0.39 4.39 -6.45
CA MET A 78 0.43 3.31 -7.03
C MET A 78 0.07 1.94 -6.44
N VAL A 79 -0.09 1.85 -5.11
CA VAL A 79 -0.50 0.60 -4.45
C VAL A 79 -1.88 0.17 -4.94
N LEU A 80 -2.86 1.07 -4.98
CA LEU A 80 -4.21 0.77 -5.47
C LEU A 80 -4.22 0.33 -6.94
N LEU A 81 -3.45 1.01 -7.79
CA LEU A 81 -3.32 0.65 -9.20
C LEU A 81 -2.72 -0.76 -9.36
N SER A 82 -1.69 -1.08 -8.57
CA SER A 82 -1.08 -2.41 -8.60
C SER A 82 -2.08 -3.51 -8.21
N MET A 83 -2.86 -3.29 -7.15
CA MET A 83 -3.93 -4.22 -6.73
C MET A 83 -4.96 -4.42 -7.86
N PHE A 84 -5.38 -3.33 -8.51
CA PHE A 84 -6.36 -3.36 -9.60
C PHE A 84 -5.84 -4.14 -10.81
N CYS A 85 -4.61 -3.84 -11.27
CA CYS A 85 -3.99 -4.54 -12.40
C CYS A 85 -3.86 -6.05 -12.13
N LEU A 86 -3.46 -6.43 -10.92
CA LEU A 86 -3.37 -7.84 -10.53
C LEU A 86 -4.74 -8.53 -10.52
N ALA A 87 -5.77 -7.85 -10.01
CA ALA A 87 -7.14 -8.39 -10.03
C ALA A 87 -7.66 -8.61 -11.47
N VAL A 88 -7.39 -7.67 -12.37
CA VAL A 88 -7.75 -7.80 -13.79
C VAL A 88 -6.98 -8.93 -14.46
N ALA A 89 -5.66 -9.02 -14.26
CA ALA A 89 -4.83 -10.06 -14.85
C ALA A 89 -5.32 -11.47 -14.47
N ILE A 90 -5.65 -11.68 -13.19
CA ILE A 90 -6.15 -12.98 -12.73
C ILE A 90 -7.56 -13.29 -13.26
N THR A 91 -8.40 -12.26 -13.46
CA THR A 91 -9.72 -12.42 -14.07
C THR A 91 -9.62 -12.87 -15.52
N ILE A 92 -8.67 -12.31 -16.28
CA ILE A 92 -8.43 -12.68 -17.68
C ILE A 92 -7.94 -14.13 -17.79
N GLU A 93 -6.99 -14.54 -16.96
CA GLU A 93 -6.42 -15.89 -17.03
C GLU A 93 -7.37 -17.00 -16.56
N LYS A 94 -8.40 -16.64 -15.78
CA LYS A 94 -9.44 -17.57 -15.35
C LYS A 94 -10.57 -17.75 -16.37
N SER A 95 -10.65 -16.88 -17.38
CA SER A 95 -11.65 -16.93 -18.46
C SER A 95 -11.20 -17.78 -19.64
#